data_AF-A0A6A5TJE0-F1
#
_entry.id   AF-A0A6A5TJE0-F1
#
_cell.length_a   1.000
_cell.length_b   1.000
_cell.length_c   1.000
_cell.angle_alpha   90.00
_cell.angle_beta   90.00
_cell.angle_gamma   90.00
#
_symmetry.space_group_name_H-M   'P 1'
#
loop_
_entity.id
_entity.type
_entity.pdbx_description
1 polymer ?
#
loop_
_entity_poly.entity_id
_entity_poly.type
_entity_poly.pdbx_seq_one_letter_code
_entity_poly.pdbx_strand_id
1 'polypeptide(L)'
;HPSRNIFSAILVAKEKGFRYLFIDVVSIDQHLTGGALLKRVIEFSTLYRTIPVIAAYDQICADFKATVRRPWISSELQAYRRNPTRIIYASHSDDQGAFRGRTWFVGGPHGSLNDFAFPLVAERVWTTNFATTLIMVLRGWITMGSPLDLRYIMPAYAPALTAAYDKMSQNDYLLAAAILAQT
;
A
#
# COMPACT_ATOMS: atom_id res chain seq x y z
N HIS A 1 -17.71 5.98 -13.34
CA HIS A 1 -17.19 4.68 -13.80
C HIS A 1 -16.77 3.85 -12.60
N PRO A 2 -17.16 2.56 -12.48
CA PRO A 2 -16.72 1.70 -11.39
C PRO A 2 -15.20 1.48 -11.44
N SER A 3 -14.55 1.50 -10.28
CA SER A 3 -13.10 1.24 -10.18
C SER A 3 -12.78 -0.19 -10.62
N ARG A 4 -11.85 -0.36 -11.57
CA ARG A 4 -11.43 -1.67 -12.08
C ARG A 4 -10.79 -2.56 -11.00
N ASN A 5 -10.11 -1.93 -10.04
CA ASN A 5 -9.58 -2.63 -8.85
C ASN A 5 -10.70 -3.26 -8.03
N ILE A 6 -11.80 -2.51 -7.79
CA ILE A 6 -12.96 -3.03 -7.07
C ILE A 6 -13.59 -4.19 -7.85
N PHE A 7 -13.75 -4.04 -9.16
CA PHE A 7 -14.33 -5.09 -9.99
C PHE A 7 -13.50 -6.38 -9.96
N SER A 8 -12.17 -6.29 -10.09
CA SER A 8 -11.28 -7.44 -9.99
C SER A 8 -11.33 -8.09 -8.60
N ALA A 9 -11.31 -7.29 -7.53
CA ALA A 9 -11.44 -7.80 -6.17
C ALA A 9 -12.76 -8.56 -5.95
N ILE A 10 -13.88 -8.08 -6.51
CA ILE A 10 -15.18 -8.76 -6.43
C ILE A 10 -15.16 -10.09 -7.19
N LEU A 11 -14.56 -10.14 -8.40
CA LEU A 11 -14.45 -11.37 -9.17
C LEU A 11 -13.65 -12.44 -8.41
N VAL A 12 -12.49 -12.05 -7.87
CA VAL A 12 -11.65 -12.92 -7.03
C VAL A 12 -12.42 -13.36 -5.79
N ALA A 13 -13.14 -12.45 -5.14
CA ALA A 13 -13.92 -12.77 -3.95
C ALA A 13 -14.99 -13.84 -4.24
N LYS A 14 -15.70 -13.69 -5.37
CA LYS A 14 -16.71 -14.64 -5.84
C LYS A 14 -16.10 -16.01 -6.16
N GLU A 15 -14.96 -16.04 -6.85
CA GLU A 15 -14.24 -17.28 -7.18
C GLU A 15 -13.81 -18.05 -5.91
N LYS A 16 -13.37 -17.33 -4.88
CA LYS A 16 -12.94 -17.91 -3.59
C LYS A 16 -14.08 -18.17 -2.63
N GLY A 17 -15.33 -17.89 -3.00
CA GLY A 17 -16.52 -18.16 -2.19
C GLY A 17 -16.71 -17.22 -1.00
N PHE A 18 -16.11 -16.03 -1.02
CA PHE A 18 -16.35 -15.04 0.03
C PHE A 18 -17.75 -14.44 -0.09
N ARG A 19 -18.49 -14.42 1.03
CA ARG A 19 -19.90 -13.97 1.07
C ARG A 19 -20.04 -12.46 1.30
N TYR A 20 -19.07 -11.86 1.98
CA TYR A 20 -19.03 -10.44 2.30
C TYR A 20 -17.63 -9.89 2.01
N LEU A 21 -17.57 -8.69 1.45
CA LEU A 21 -16.32 -7.99 1.16
C LEU A 21 -16.40 -6.60 1.79
N PHE A 22 -15.41 -6.26 2.61
CA PHE A 22 -15.18 -4.90 3.06
C PHE A 22 -14.23 -4.24 2.08
N ILE A 23 -14.69 -3.18 1.40
CA ILE A 23 -13.89 -2.46 0.42
C ILE A 23 -13.38 -1.19 1.07
N ASP A 24 -12.05 -1.07 1.20
CA ASP A 24 -11.40 0.16 1.66
C ASP A 24 -11.35 1.23 0.56
N VAL A 25 -12.53 1.74 0.21
CA VAL A 25 -12.67 2.96 -0.60
C VAL A 25 -13.46 4.01 0.16
N VAL A 26 -14.25 3.59 1.15
CA VAL A 26 -15.17 4.44 1.91
C VAL A 26 -15.44 3.79 3.27
N SER A 27 -14.67 4.10 4.31
CA SER A 27 -15.17 3.88 5.68
C SER A 27 -14.50 4.74 6.75
N ILE A 28 -13.86 5.83 6.36
CA ILE A 28 -13.43 6.83 7.33
C ILE A 28 -14.32 8.03 7.12
N ASP A 29 -15.16 8.31 8.12
CA ASP A 29 -15.99 9.49 8.16
C ASP A 29 -15.11 10.74 7.99
N GLN A 30 -15.21 11.37 6.82
CA GLN A 30 -14.42 12.53 6.44
C GLN A 30 -14.84 13.80 7.21
N HIS A 31 -15.94 13.73 7.98
CA HIS A 31 -16.33 14.79 8.91
C HIS A 31 -15.58 14.72 10.23
N LEU A 32 -14.88 13.61 10.51
CA LEU A 32 -13.99 13.52 11.66
C LEU A 32 -12.76 14.39 11.46
N THR A 33 -12.38 15.12 12.51
CA THR A 33 -11.19 15.98 12.51
C THR A 33 -10.17 15.51 13.54
N GLY A 34 -8.90 15.84 13.28
CA GLY A 34 -7.80 15.63 14.23
C GLY A 34 -7.68 14.21 14.77
N GLY A 35 -7.72 14.06 16.10
CA GLY A 35 -7.49 12.80 16.79
C GLY A 35 -8.57 11.73 16.58
N ALA A 36 -9.82 12.13 16.32
CA ALA A 36 -10.91 11.17 16.09
C ALA A 36 -10.75 10.46 14.74
N LEU A 37 -10.34 11.21 13.72
CA LEU A 37 -9.99 10.68 12.40
C LEU A 37 -8.80 9.73 12.50
N LEU A 38 -7.75 10.15 13.22
CA LEU A 38 -6.55 9.33 13.44
C LEU A 38 -6.87 8.01 14.14
N LYS A 39 -7.73 8.04 15.17
CA LYS A 39 -8.18 6.82 15.86
C LYS A 39 -8.87 5.85 14.92
N ARG A 40 -9.77 6.34 14.06
CA ARG A 40 -10.45 5.49 13.06
C ARG A 40 -9.50 4.90 12.03
N VAL A 41 -8.54 5.68 11.55
CA VAL A 41 -7.48 5.17 10.65
C VAL A 41 -6.70 4.05 11.32
N ILE A 42 -6.30 4.22 12.58
CA ILE A 42 -5.56 3.19 13.34
C ILE A 42 -6.41 1.93 13.50
N GLU A 43 -7.66 2.07 13.97
CA GLU A 43 -8.61 0.97 14.13
C GLU A 43 -8.76 0.19 12.81
N PHE A 44 -8.97 0.89 11.71
CA PHE A 44 -9.14 0.26 10.40
C PHE A 44 -7.86 -0.46 9.95
N SER A 45 -6.69 0.16 10.13
CA SER A 45 -5.39 -0.46 9.82
C SER A 45 -5.11 -1.72 10.64
N THR A 46 -5.73 -1.90 11.82
CA THR A 46 -5.63 -3.17 12.56
C THR A 46 -6.38 -4.32 11.91
N LEU A 47 -7.44 -4.05 11.14
CA LEU A 47 -8.19 -5.08 10.42
C LEU A 47 -7.28 -5.79 9.41
N TYR A 48 -6.44 -5.02 8.71
CA TYR A 48 -5.44 -5.53 7.77
C TYR A 48 -4.46 -6.53 8.35
N ARG A 49 -4.34 -6.60 9.68
CA ARG A 49 -3.47 -7.57 10.37
C ARG A 49 -4.17 -8.87 10.74
N THR A 50 -5.51 -8.93 10.64
CA THR A 50 -6.30 -10.00 11.26
C THR A 50 -7.27 -10.68 10.30
N ILE A 51 -7.75 -9.98 9.27
CA ILE A 51 -8.73 -10.53 8.31
C ILE A 51 -8.06 -10.95 6.99
N PRO A 52 -8.66 -11.86 6.21
CA PRO A 52 -8.24 -12.14 4.83
C PRO A 52 -8.25 -10.87 3.98
N VAL A 53 -7.16 -10.64 3.24
CA VAL A 53 -6.99 -9.43 2.42
C VAL A 53 -6.96 -9.80 0.94
N ILE A 54 -7.76 -9.08 0.15
CA ILE A 54 -7.66 -9.06 -1.31
C ILE A 54 -7.01 -7.73 -1.72
N ALA A 55 -5.75 -7.78 -2.13
CA ALA A 55 -4.98 -6.62 -2.57
C ALA A 55 -5.19 -6.37 -4.07
N ALA A 56 -5.65 -5.18 -4.45
CA ALA A 56 -5.89 -4.80 -5.84
C ALA A 56 -5.27 -3.41 -6.11
N TYR A 57 -4.03 -3.39 -6.58
CA TYR A 57 -3.23 -2.15 -6.72
C TYR A 57 -2.88 -1.79 -8.16
N ASP A 58 -3.36 -2.56 -9.14
CA ASP A 58 -3.07 -2.32 -10.55
C ASP A 58 -3.53 -0.92 -10.98
N GLN A 59 -2.68 -0.23 -11.75
CA GLN A 59 -2.96 1.07 -12.33
C GLN A 59 -2.44 1.12 -13.77
N ILE A 60 -3.36 1.35 -14.71
CA ILE A 60 -3.06 1.37 -16.14
C ILE A 60 -2.01 2.44 -16.47
N CYS A 61 -1.05 2.07 -17.31
CA CYS A 61 0.07 2.91 -17.73
C CYS A 61 0.98 3.40 -16.59
N ALA A 62 0.89 2.80 -15.40
CA ALA A 62 1.80 3.09 -14.30
C ALA A 62 2.80 1.95 -14.08
N ASP A 63 4.00 2.29 -13.63
CA ASP A 63 4.95 1.29 -13.13
C ASP A 63 4.39 0.66 -11.85
N PHE A 64 4.31 -0.68 -11.85
CA PHE A 64 3.73 -1.42 -10.74
C PHE A 64 4.51 -1.24 -9.44
N LYS A 65 5.85 -1.20 -9.52
CA LYS A 65 6.72 -1.02 -8.34
C LYS A 65 6.49 0.36 -7.73
N ALA A 66 6.44 1.40 -8.56
CA ALA A 66 6.16 2.77 -8.14
C ALA A 66 4.77 2.89 -7.52
N THR A 67 3.78 2.19 -8.08
CA THR A 67 2.41 2.17 -7.55
C THR A 67 2.37 1.54 -6.16
N VAL A 68 2.89 0.34 -6.00
CA VAL A 68 2.90 -0.37 -4.70
C VAL A 68 3.79 0.32 -3.67
N ARG A 69 4.82 1.05 -4.12
CA ARG A 69 5.71 1.83 -3.25
C ARG A 69 5.08 3.13 -2.75
N ARG A 70 3.88 3.54 -3.20
CA ARG A 70 3.22 4.73 -2.65
C ARG A 70 3.07 4.62 -1.13
N PRO A 71 3.22 5.74 -0.38
CA PRO A 71 3.26 5.72 1.08
C PRO A 71 2.12 4.96 1.76
N TRP A 72 0.88 5.16 1.32
CA TRP A 72 -0.28 4.48 1.90
C TRP A 72 -0.27 2.96 1.61
N ILE A 73 -0.03 2.54 0.35
CA ILE A 73 0.07 1.11 -0.01
C ILE A 73 1.23 0.43 0.71
N SER A 74 2.39 1.09 0.78
CA SER A 74 3.55 0.55 1.49
C SER A 74 3.26 0.35 2.98
N SER A 75 2.47 1.25 3.60
CA SER A 75 2.04 1.10 4.99
C SER A 75 1.08 -0.09 5.17
N GLU A 76 0.11 -0.24 4.29
CA GLU A 76 -0.79 -1.41 4.26
C GLU A 76 -0.02 -2.71 4.11
N LEU A 77 0.92 -2.76 3.17
CA LEU A 77 1.79 -3.92 3.00
C LEU A 77 2.56 -4.26 4.28
N GLN A 78 3.14 -3.27 4.96
CA GLN A 78 3.81 -3.51 6.24
C GLN A 78 2.85 -4.08 7.30
N ALA A 79 1.58 -3.67 7.30
CA ALA A 79 0.56 -4.24 8.18
C ALA A 79 0.29 -5.72 7.82
N TYR A 80 0.25 -6.08 6.54
CA TYR A 80 0.03 -7.46 6.10
C TYR A 80 1.14 -8.42 6.49
N ARG A 81 2.37 -7.93 6.71
CA ARG A 81 3.55 -8.76 6.98
C ARG A 81 3.34 -9.77 8.11
N ARG A 82 2.53 -9.40 9.10
CA ARG A 82 2.22 -10.23 10.28
C ARG A 82 0.80 -10.78 10.27
N ASN A 83 0.08 -10.62 9.16
CA ASN A 83 -1.26 -11.16 9.04
C ASN A 83 -1.19 -12.70 8.94
N PRO A 84 -1.85 -13.44 9.84
CA PRO A 84 -1.81 -14.91 9.83
C PRO A 84 -2.64 -15.51 8.69
N THR A 85 -3.43 -14.69 7.99
CA THR A 85 -4.30 -15.13 6.89
C THR A 85 -3.63 -14.94 5.53
N ARG A 86 -4.14 -15.63 4.52
CA ARG A 86 -3.60 -15.56 3.15
C ARG A 86 -3.96 -14.21 2.51
N ILE A 87 -2.94 -13.51 2.01
CA ILE A 87 -3.09 -12.34 1.14
C ILE A 87 -3.33 -12.83 -0.29
N ILE A 88 -4.38 -12.34 -0.94
CA ILE A 88 -4.72 -12.67 -2.33
C ILE A 88 -4.52 -11.43 -3.17
N TYR A 89 -3.73 -11.52 -4.23
CA TYR A 89 -3.58 -10.42 -5.19
C TYR A 89 -4.63 -10.54 -6.29
N ALA A 90 -5.37 -9.46 -6.55
CA ALA A 90 -6.36 -9.33 -7.60
C ALA A 90 -5.87 -8.33 -8.66
N SER A 91 -5.39 -8.87 -9.78
CA SER A 91 -4.96 -8.08 -10.93
C SER A 91 -6.14 -7.81 -11.86
N HIS A 92 -6.16 -6.66 -12.52
CA HIS A 92 -6.98 -6.41 -13.72
C HIS A 92 -6.15 -6.14 -14.97
N SER A 93 -4.82 -6.20 -14.85
CA SER A 93 -3.86 -6.03 -15.93
C SER A 93 -2.86 -7.18 -15.97
N ASP A 94 -2.79 -7.90 -17.09
CA ASP A 94 -1.93 -9.08 -17.26
C ASP A 94 -0.42 -8.77 -17.17
N ASP A 95 -0.04 -7.51 -17.37
CA ASP A 95 1.36 -7.03 -17.37
C ASP A 95 1.82 -6.40 -16.03
N GLN A 96 1.04 -6.49 -14.96
CA GLN A 96 1.35 -5.85 -13.67
C GLN A 96 1.55 -6.85 -12.53
N GLY A 97 0.68 -6.83 -11.52
CA GLY A 97 0.92 -7.59 -10.28
C GLY A 97 0.71 -9.09 -10.42
N ALA A 98 -0.11 -9.53 -11.39
CA ALA A 98 -0.20 -10.92 -11.84
C ALA A 98 0.46 -11.12 -13.20
N PHE A 99 1.79 -10.94 -13.24
CA PHE A 99 2.56 -11.29 -14.43
C PHE A 99 2.26 -12.75 -14.81
N ARG A 100 2.00 -13.02 -16.09
CA ARG A 100 2.07 -14.38 -16.66
C ARG A 100 3.22 -14.39 -17.67
N GLY A 101 4.43 -14.61 -17.17
CA GLY A 101 5.60 -15.02 -17.93
C GLY A 101 5.80 -14.36 -19.31
N ARG A 102 6.53 -13.24 -19.34
CA ARG A 102 7.51 -12.98 -20.41
C ARG A 102 8.92 -12.99 -19.85
N THR A 103 9.38 -14.16 -19.41
CA THR A 103 10.81 -14.42 -19.36
C THR A 103 11.28 -14.64 -20.81
N TRP A 104 12.07 -13.70 -21.33
CA TRP A 104 12.80 -13.85 -22.59
C TRP A 104 13.90 -14.93 -22.52
N PHE A 105 14.04 -15.59 -21.36
CA PHE A 105 14.94 -16.71 -21.11
C PHE A 105 14.12 -17.98 -20.94
N VAL A 106 14.51 -18.97 -21.75
CA VAL A 106 13.91 -20.30 -21.89
C VAL A 106 13.89 -21.05 -20.55
N GLY A 107 12.72 -21.55 -20.13
CA GLY A 107 12.62 -22.82 -19.38
C GLY A 107 12.63 -22.81 -17.85
N GLY A 108 12.07 -21.81 -17.16
CA GLY A 108 11.82 -21.89 -15.71
C GLY A 108 10.49 -22.60 -15.39
N PRO A 109 10.40 -23.43 -14.31
CA PRO A 109 9.20 -24.19 -14.00
C PRO A 109 8.02 -23.27 -13.67
N HIS A 110 6.87 -23.54 -14.30
CA HIS A 110 5.60 -22.87 -14.02
C HIS A 110 5.23 -22.99 -12.53
N GLY A 111 5.06 -21.85 -11.85
CA GLY A 111 4.58 -21.78 -10.47
C GLY A 111 5.58 -21.22 -9.46
N SER A 112 6.65 -20.55 -9.89
CA SER A 112 7.61 -19.92 -8.97
C SER A 112 7.13 -18.52 -8.55
N LEU A 113 7.52 -18.03 -7.36
CA LEU A 113 7.27 -16.65 -6.91
C LEU A 113 7.77 -15.58 -7.90
N ASN A 114 8.67 -15.95 -8.82
CA ASN A 114 9.17 -15.08 -9.89
C ASN A 114 8.18 -14.88 -11.05
N ASP A 115 7.12 -15.69 -11.10
CA ASP A 115 6.06 -15.53 -12.09
C ASP A 115 5.15 -14.37 -11.73
N PHE A 116 5.17 -13.84 -10.49
CA PHE A 116 4.27 -12.79 -10.01
C PHE A 116 5.04 -11.57 -9.49
N ALA A 117 4.74 -10.38 -10.01
CA ALA A 117 5.42 -9.16 -9.56
C ALA A 117 5.02 -8.75 -8.14
N PHE A 118 3.77 -8.99 -7.72
CA PHE A 118 3.29 -8.60 -6.39
C PHE A 118 4.09 -9.18 -5.21
N PRO A 119 4.28 -10.52 -5.06
CA PRO A 119 5.01 -11.07 -3.92
C PRO A 119 6.46 -10.56 -3.87
N LEU A 120 7.12 -10.41 -5.01
CA LEU A 120 8.48 -9.84 -5.08
C LEU A 120 8.54 -8.39 -4.58
N VAL A 121 7.56 -7.56 -4.96
CA VAL A 121 7.52 -6.17 -4.51
C VAL A 121 7.12 -6.07 -3.05
N ALA A 122 6.17 -6.89 -2.59
CA ALA A 122 5.74 -6.96 -1.20
C ALA A 122 6.90 -7.39 -0.28
N GLU A 123 7.65 -8.43 -0.64
CA GLU A 123 8.84 -8.87 0.11
C GLU A 123 9.88 -7.75 0.20
N ARG A 124 10.14 -7.04 -0.90
CA ARG A 124 11.04 -5.87 -0.87
C ARG A 124 10.52 -4.76 0.02
N VAL A 125 9.21 -4.54 0.09
CA VAL A 125 8.64 -3.57 1.04
C VAL A 125 8.88 -4.06 2.46
N TRP A 126 8.58 -5.32 2.77
CA TRP A 126 8.74 -5.90 4.11
C TRP A 126 10.18 -5.94 4.62
N THR A 127 11.15 -6.11 3.72
CA THR A 127 12.59 -6.13 4.05
C THR A 127 13.21 -4.74 4.15
N THR A 128 12.51 -3.70 3.66
CA THR A 128 12.91 -2.29 3.82
C THR A 128 12.08 -1.60 4.89
N ASN A 129 12.64 -0.57 5.53
CA ASN A 129 11.85 0.28 6.41
C ASN A 129 11.04 1.31 5.60
N PHE A 130 10.06 1.93 6.26
CA PHE A 130 9.19 2.92 5.63
C PHE A 130 9.96 4.18 5.18
N ALA A 131 11.12 4.47 5.80
CA ALA A 131 12.01 5.54 5.38
C ALA A 131 12.43 5.42 3.90
N THR A 132 12.62 4.19 3.39
CA THR A 132 12.94 3.97 1.97
C THR A 132 11.85 4.53 1.06
N THR A 133 10.58 4.29 1.39
CA THR A 133 9.44 4.85 0.66
C THR A 133 9.45 6.39 0.72
N LEU A 134 9.74 6.98 1.87
CA LEU A 134 9.80 8.44 2.00
C LEU A 134 10.95 9.07 1.20
N ILE A 135 12.10 8.42 1.14
CA ILE A 135 13.23 8.84 0.28
C ILE A 135 12.83 8.76 -1.20
N MET A 136 12.07 7.76 -1.61
CA MET A 136 11.56 7.65 -2.98
C MET A 136 10.58 8.79 -3.32
N VAL A 137 9.74 9.21 -2.37
CA VAL A 137 8.87 10.41 -2.53
C VAL A 137 9.74 11.66 -2.68
N LEU A 138 10.72 11.85 -1.79
CA LEU A 138 11.63 13.01 -1.82
C LEU A 138 12.39 13.12 -3.15
N ARG A 139 12.77 11.99 -3.75
CA ARG A 139 13.44 11.93 -5.05
C ARG A 139 12.51 12.07 -6.26
N GLY A 140 11.20 12.16 -6.04
CA GLY A 140 10.20 12.21 -7.11
C GLY A 140 10.02 10.88 -7.86
N TRP A 141 10.50 9.76 -7.32
CA TRP A 141 10.37 8.44 -7.95
C TRP A 141 8.97 7.85 -7.79
N ILE A 142 8.27 8.26 -6.73
CA ILE A 142 6.89 7.87 -6.46
C ILE A 142 6.09 9.09 -6.02
N THR A 143 4.79 9.05 -6.28
CA THR A 143 3.88 10.14 -5.94
C THR A 143 3.19 9.92 -4.60
N MET A 144 2.85 11.02 -3.96
CA MET A 144 2.00 11.09 -2.78
C MET A 144 1.00 12.23 -2.98
N GLY A 145 -0.24 12.07 -2.50
CA GLY A 145 -1.28 13.09 -2.63
C GLY A 145 -0.93 14.36 -1.86
N SER A 146 -0.87 14.26 -0.53
CA SER A 146 -0.38 15.32 0.35
C SER A 146 0.68 14.78 1.31
N PRO A 147 1.86 15.43 1.46
CA PRO A 147 2.82 15.08 2.50
C PRO A 147 2.20 15.08 3.91
N LEU A 148 1.22 15.95 4.18
CA LEU A 148 0.54 16.02 5.48
C LEU A 148 -0.16 14.70 5.86
N ASP A 149 -0.53 13.86 4.88
CA ASP A 149 -1.18 12.57 5.12
C ASP A 149 -0.26 11.58 5.85
N LEU A 150 1.05 11.84 5.91
CA LEU A 150 1.98 11.04 6.69
C LEU A 150 1.59 10.96 8.17
N ARG A 151 0.87 11.95 8.72
CA ARG A 151 0.37 11.87 10.10
C ARG A 151 -0.61 10.72 10.32
N TYR A 152 -1.31 10.28 9.28
CA TYR A 152 -2.23 9.14 9.34
C TYR A 152 -1.52 7.81 9.09
N ILE A 153 -0.47 7.84 8.27
CA ILE A 153 0.35 6.66 7.95
C ILE A 153 1.30 6.33 9.11
N MET A 154 1.81 7.35 9.79
CA MET A 154 2.77 7.28 10.89
C MET A 154 2.15 7.87 12.18
N PRO A 155 1.08 7.26 12.72
CA PRO A 155 0.28 7.84 13.79
C PRO A 155 1.08 8.14 15.06
N ALA A 156 2.08 7.33 15.39
CA ALA A 156 2.97 7.53 16.54
C ALA A 156 3.74 8.85 16.48
N TYR A 157 3.94 9.39 15.28
CA TYR A 157 4.66 10.63 15.01
C TYR A 157 3.75 11.78 14.58
N ALA A 158 2.42 11.60 14.60
CA ALA A 158 1.46 12.59 14.11
C ALA A 158 1.63 13.99 14.73
N PRO A 159 1.90 14.16 16.04
CA PRO A 159 2.15 15.49 16.62
C PRO A 159 3.41 16.16 16.04
N ALA A 160 4.50 15.40 15.92
CA ALA A 160 5.77 15.91 15.38
C ALA A 160 5.63 16.25 13.89
N LEU A 161 4.96 15.40 13.11
CA LEU A 161 4.68 15.63 11.69
C LEU A 161 3.77 16.84 11.49
N THR A 162 2.76 17.06 12.33
CA THR A 162 1.90 18.25 12.22
C THR A 162 2.72 19.52 12.47
N ALA A 163 3.52 19.54 13.53
CA ALA A 163 4.36 20.71 13.84
C ALA A 163 5.45 20.97 12.80
N ALA A 164 6.01 19.92 12.19
CA ALA A 164 7.00 20.03 11.12
C ALA A 164 6.38 20.60 9.83
N TYR A 165 5.19 20.15 9.46
CA TYR A 165 4.52 20.59 8.24
C TYR A 165 4.29 22.11 8.21
N ASP A 166 3.96 22.71 9.35
CA ASP A 166 3.73 24.16 9.45
C ASP A 166 5.02 24.99 9.41
N LYS A 167 6.18 24.39 9.67
CA LYS A 167 7.46 25.10 9.92
C LYS A 167 8.56 24.79 8.91
N MET A 168 8.41 23.74 8.12
CA MET A 168 9.47 23.21 7.25
C MET A 168 9.09 23.32 5.78
N SER A 169 10.10 23.38 4.91
CA SER A 169 9.88 23.14 3.49
C SER A 169 9.39 21.70 3.26
N GLN A 170 8.76 21.44 2.11
CA GLN A 170 8.31 20.09 1.76
C GLN A 170 9.45 19.06 1.78
N ASN A 171 10.64 19.42 1.31
CA ASN A 171 11.79 18.50 1.27
C ASN A 171 12.32 18.22 2.68
N ASP A 172 12.43 19.25 3.53
CA ASP A 172 12.87 19.09 4.92
C ASP A 172 11.85 18.28 5.73
N TYR A 173 10.56 18.51 5.48
CA TYR A 173 9.47 17.73 6.07
C TYR A 173 9.57 16.24 5.71
N LEU A 174 9.74 15.92 4.42
CA LEU A 174 9.89 14.54 3.95
C LEU A 174 11.16 13.88 4.50
N LEU A 175 12.25 14.62 4.60
CA LEU A 175 13.49 14.13 5.20
C LEU A 175 13.32 13.86 6.71
N ALA A 176 12.69 14.77 7.46
CA ALA A 176 12.37 14.59 8.87
C ALA A 176 11.48 13.36 9.08
N ALA A 177 10.44 13.19 8.26
CA ALA A 177 9.60 12.00 8.28
C ALA A 177 10.40 10.72 7.98
N ALA A 178 11.33 10.75 7.02
CA ALA A 178 12.20 9.63 6.71
C ALA A 178 13.09 9.24 7.89
N ILE A 179 13.62 10.21 8.64
CA ILE A 179 14.39 9.96 9.87
C ILE A 179 13.53 9.28 10.93
N LEU A 180 12.31 9.79 11.15
CA LEU A 180 11.37 9.18 12.10
C LEU A 180 10.96 7.75 11.72
N ALA A 181 10.94 7.44 10.42
CA ALA A 181 10.56 6.14 9.88
C ALA A 181 11.70 5.10 9.83
N GLN A 182 12.88 5.39 10.39
CA GLN A 182 14.03 4.45 10.40
C GLN A 182 13.91 3.33 11.44
N THR A 183 12.98 3.43 12.39
CA THR A 183 12.72 2.44 13.45
C THR A 183 12.14 1.14 12.90
#